data_AF-A0A3S0B1H2-F1
#
_entry.id   AF-A0A3S0B1H2-F1
#
_cell.length_a   1.000
_cell.length_b   1.000
_cell.length_c   1.000
_cell.angle_alpha   90.00
_cell.angle_beta   90.00
_cell.angle_gamma   90.00
#
_symmetry.space_group_name_H-M   'P 1'
#
loop_
_entity.id
_entity.type
_entity.pdbx_description
1 polymer ?
#
loop_
_entity_poly.entity_id
_entity_poly.type
_entity_poly.pdbx_seq_one_letter_code
_entity_poly.pdbx_strand_id
1 'polypeptide(L)' 'MIDFRNTKTEAVTVDVTQPFGGQWRIVEESLPHRRDAADTASWSVPVPAGGKVTLSYRARSR' A
#
# COMPACT_ATOMS: atom_id res chain seq x y z
N MET A 1 -3.25 8.76 0.70
CA MET A 1 -1.92 8.87 0.07
C MET A 1 -0.90 8.72 1.18
N ILE A 2 0.11 7.87 0.98
CA ILE A 2 1.19 7.58 1.92
C ILE A 2 2.50 7.73 1.16
N ASP A 3 3.41 8.54 1.69
CA ASP A 3 4.72 8.76 1.09
C ASP A 3 5.79 7.89 1.76
N PHE A 4 6.45 7.07 0.96
CA PHE A 4 7.59 6.26 1.38
C PHE A 4 8.88 6.90 0.91
N ARG A 5 9.82 7.05 1.83
CA ARG A 5 11.17 7.53 1.54
C ARG A 5 12.18 6.48 1.97
N ASN A 6 12.90 5.94 1.01
CA ASN A 6 13.99 5.04 1.28
C ASN A 6 15.29 5.84 1.39
N THR A 7 15.86 5.88 2.59
CA THR A 7 17.18 6.49 2.84
C THR A 7 18.32 5.50 2.74
N LYS A 8 18.02 4.21 2.55
CA LYS A 8 19.04 3.18 2.33
C LYS A 8 19.57 3.26 0.90
N THR A 9 20.77 2.75 0.73
CA THR A 9 21.46 2.58 -0.56
C THR A 9 20.98 1.35 -1.34
N GLU A 10 20.01 0.62 -0.81
CA GLU A 10 19.46 -0.60 -1.39
C GLU A 10 17.97 -0.41 -1.67
N ALA A 11 17.47 -0.99 -2.75
CA ALA A 11 16.03 -0.98 -3.03
C ALA A 11 15.30 -1.83 -1.97
N VAL A 12 14.23 -1.30 -1.40
CA VAL A 12 13.43 -2.01 -0.39
C VAL A 12 11.99 -2.11 -0.87
N THR A 13 11.34 -3.23 -0.58
CA THR A 13 9.90 -3.37 -0.75
C THR A 13 9.25 -3.17 0.61
N VAL A 14 8.37 -2.18 0.70
CA VAL A 14 7.58 -1.94 1.91
C VAL A 14 6.24 -2.62 1.74
N ASP A 15 5.98 -3.63 2.57
CA ASP A 15 4.66 -4.25 2.65
C ASP A 15 3.79 -3.46 3.62
N VAL A 16 2.76 -2.84 3.07
CA VAL A 16 1.78 -2.04 3.80
C VAL A 16 0.57 -2.92 4.02
N THR A 17 0.20 -3.20 5.27
CA THR A 17 -1.04 -3.92 5.57
C THR A 17 -2.04 -2.96 6.20
N GLN A 18 -3.26 -2.92 5.66
CA GLN A 18 -4.37 -2.14 6.20
C GLN A 18 -5.55 -3.04 6.52
N PRO A 19 -5.97 -3.10 7.80
CA PRO A 19 -7.24 -3.69 8.16
C PRO A 19 -8.38 -2.73 7.80
N PHE A 20 -9.31 -3.22 7.01
CA PHE A 20 -10.55 -2.56 6.66
C PHE A 20 -11.71 -3.26 7.36
N GLY A 21 -12.24 -2.61 8.39
CA GLY A 21 -13.41 -3.13 9.10
C GLY A 21 -14.66 -3.18 8.21
N GLY A 22 -15.46 -4.24 8.36
CA GLY A 22 -16.74 -4.39 7.67
C GLY A 22 -16.61 -4.71 6.18
N GLN A 23 -17.60 -4.31 5.39
CA GLN A 23 -17.59 -4.47 3.94
C GLN A 23 -16.85 -3.28 3.32
N TRP A 24 -15.71 -3.55 2.69
CA TRP A 24 -14.89 -2.52 2.04
C TRP A 24 -14.58 -2.93 0.60
N ARG A 25 -14.29 -1.94 -0.23
CA ARG A 25 -13.76 -2.14 -1.57
C ARG A 25 -12.77 -1.04 -1.91
N ILE A 26 -11.65 -1.42 -2.52
CA ILE A 26 -10.73 -0.45 -3.11
C ILE A 26 -11.36 0.03 -4.42
N VAL A 27 -11.59 1.33 -4.51
CA VAL A 27 -12.15 1.97 -5.71
C VAL A 27 -11.08 2.63 -6.56
N GLU A 28 -9.94 2.97 -5.97
CA GLU A 28 -8.81 3.59 -6.65
C GLU A 28 -7.53 3.17 -5.93
N GLU A 29 -6.51 2.79 -6.70
CA GLU A 29 -5.21 2.45 -6.16
C GLU A 29 -4.10 2.72 -7.17
N SER A 30 -2.99 3.28 -6.70
CA SER A 30 -1.80 3.53 -7.52
C SER A 30 -0.93 2.28 -7.68
N LEU A 31 -0.99 1.38 -6.69
CA LEU A 31 -0.33 0.07 -6.71
C LEU A 31 -1.37 -0.99 -6.39
N PRO A 32 -1.29 -2.17 -7.03
CA PRO A 32 -2.27 -3.23 -6.81
C PRO A 32 -2.20 -3.75 -5.38
N HIS A 33 -3.34 -3.77 -4.70
CA HIS A 33 -3.50 -4.45 -3.44
C HIS A 33 -3.56 -5.97 -3.64
N ARG A 34 -3.07 -6.68 -2.63
CA ARG A 34 -3.29 -8.08 -2.38
C ARG A 34 -4.30 -8.21 -1.26
N ARG A 35 -5.33 -9.01 -1.47
CA ARG A 35 -6.33 -9.29 -0.43
C ARG A 35 -5.88 -10.51 0.38
N ASP A 36 -5.12 -10.27 1.44
CA ASP A 36 -4.62 -11.35 2.31
C ASP A 36 -5.72 -11.92 3.21
N ALA A 37 -6.71 -11.10 3.61
CA ALA A 37 -7.90 -11.56 4.34
C ALA A 37 -9.16 -10.82 3.87
N ALA A 38 -10.35 -11.28 4.30
CA ALA A 38 -11.62 -10.69 3.91
C ALA A 38 -11.75 -9.21 4.31
N ASP A 39 -11.10 -8.83 5.40
CA ASP A 39 -11.07 -7.50 6.02
C ASP A 39 -9.67 -6.87 5.95
N THR A 40 -8.73 -7.42 5.18
CA THR A 40 -7.34 -6.94 5.18
C THR A 40 -6.80 -6.86 3.77
N ALA A 41 -6.29 -5.69 3.40
CA ALA A 41 -5.52 -5.51 2.17
C ALA A 41 -4.06 -5.23 2.48
N SER A 42 -3.19 -5.76 1.63
CA SER A 42 -1.76 -5.50 1.68
C SER A 42 -1.27 -4.93 0.35
N TRP A 43 -0.27 -4.06 0.37
CA TRP A 43 0.37 -3.54 -0.84
C TRP A 43 1.86 -3.70 -0.72
N SER A 44 2.48 -4.16 -1.79
CA SER A 44 3.94 -4.19 -1.90
C SER A 44 4.39 -2.93 -2.64
N VAL A 45 5.06 -2.02 -1.91
CA VAL A 45 5.55 -0.75 -2.45
C VAL A 45 7.05 -0.85 -2.69
N PRO A 46 7.51 -1.03 -3.94
CA PRO A 46 8.94 -1.08 -4.24
C PRO A 46 9.52 0.34 -4.21
N VAL A 47 10.31 0.67 -3.18
CA VAL A 47 10.97 1.96 -3.04
C VAL A 47 12.45 1.83 -3.43
N PRO A 48 12.89 2.44 -4.55
CA PRO A 48 14.27 2.34 -4.99
C PRO A 48 15.23 2.97 -3.97
N ALA A 49 16.50 2.56 -4.00
CA ALA A 49 17.56 3.10 -3.16
C ALA A 49 17.64 4.63 -3.24
N GLY A 50 17.64 5.31 -2.09
CA GLY A 50 17.65 6.78 -2.01
C GLY A 50 16.38 7.45 -2.58
N GLY A 51 15.38 6.67 -2.99
CA GLY A 51 14.22 7.13 -3.72
C GLY A 51 13.01 7.43 -2.84
N LYS A 52 11.96 7.91 -3.51
CA LYS A 52 10.64 8.13 -2.91
C LYS A 52 9.57 7.50 -3.78
N VAL A 53 8.57 6.90 -3.15
CA VAL A 53 7.40 6.33 -3.81
C VAL A 53 6.17 6.69 -3.00
N THR A 54 5.10 7.05 -3.69
CA THR A 54 3.85 7.45 -3.08
C THR A 54 2.79 6.39 -3.36
N LEU A 55 2.26 5.76 -2.32
CA LEU A 55 1.10 4.87 -2.41
C LEU A 55 -0.17 5.70 -2.23
N SER A 56 -1.01 5.73 -3.25
CA SER A 56 -2.35 6.32 -3.16
C SER A 56 -3.38 5.23 -3.30
N TYR A 57 -4.24 5.07 -2.31
CA TYR A 57 -5.40 4.20 -2.40
C TYR A 57 -6.63 4.91 -1.82
N ARG A 58 -7.79 4.53 -2.33
CA ARG A 58 -9.10 4.96 -1.86
C ARG A 58 -9.92 3.70 -1.61
N ALA A 59 -10.18 3.46 -0.33
CA ALA A 59 -11.13 2.46 0.09
C ALA A 59 -12.50 3.10 0.34
N ARG A 60 -13.55 2.39 -0.02
CA ARG A 60 -14.92 2.74 0.30
C ARG A 60 -15.47 1.64 1.21
N SER A 61 -15.79 2.00 2.45
CA SER A 61 -16.61 1.18 3.33
C SER A 61 -18.09 1.41 3.01
N ARG A 62 -18.91 0.37 3.18
CA ARG A 62 -20.36 0.44 3.07
C ARG A 62 -21.01 0.45 4.44
#